data_AF-A0A972L9B9-F1
#
_entry.id   AF-A0A972L9B9-F1
#
_cell.length_a   1.000
_cell.length_b   1.000
_cell.length_c   1.000
_cell.angle_alpha   90.00
_cell.angle_beta   90.00
_cell.angle_gamma   90.00
#
_symmetry.space_group_name_H-M   'P 1'
#
loop_
_entity.id
_entity.type
_entity.pdbx_description
1 polymer ?
#
loop_
_entity_poly.entity_id
_entity_poly.type
_entity_poly.pdbx_seq_one_letter_code
_entity_poly.pdbx_strand_id
1 'polypeptide(L)'
;MSGISAGQVKELRTRTGAGIMDCKKALAETNGDLEAAIDFLRKKGLSAAAKKAGRVASEGLVVAALTDDGSAGCLLEVNSETDFVAKNQEFQSFCNQVAQVILDSAPADLAALLAEKMEDGRSVDENLKERIATIGENMAVRRFTRYSGEGVRVASYIHMGGKIGVLLEVACPTAEMAGKEEFQERLKDLTMHIAAARPLYLGRKDVAADLLEREKTVYREQAVESGKPEKIIEKIVSGRIEKYFGEICLLEQAFVKDGDIKISKLMEESQKKIGEGFEIRRFVRYELGEGIEKKQENFAAEIQAQLQGE
;
A
#
# COMPACT_ATOMS: atom_id res chain seq x y z
N MET A 1 -39.36 34.45 -2.37
CA MET A 1 -38.30 33.46 -2.09
C MET A 1 -38.98 32.15 -1.73
N SER A 2 -39.09 31.22 -2.68
CA SER A 2 -39.57 29.86 -2.40
C SER A 2 -38.59 29.23 -1.42
N GLY A 3 -39.03 29.06 -0.17
CA GLY A 3 -38.19 28.59 0.92
C GLY A 3 -37.70 27.17 0.63
N ILE A 4 -36.38 26.98 0.59
CA ILE A 4 -35.75 25.67 0.48
C ILE A 4 -36.30 24.80 1.61
N SER A 5 -36.97 23.71 1.26
CA SER A 5 -37.60 22.85 2.26
C SER A 5 -36.58 21.97 2.96
N ALA A 6 -36.86 21.58 4.21
CA ALA A 6 -36.05 20.57 4.91
C ALA A 6 -36.02 19.23 4.16
N GLY A 7 -37.08 18.91 3.41
CA GLY A 7 -37.16 17.74 2.53
C GLY A 7 -36.11 17.78 1.42
N GLN A 8 -36.01 18.90 0.69
CA GLN A 8 -35.00 19.06 -0.37
C GLN A 8 -33.57 19.01 0.18
N VAL A 9 -33.32 19.61 1.35
CA VAL A 9 -32.00 19.53 2.01
C VAL A 9 -31.66 18.09 2.39
N LYS A 10 -32.64 17.34 2.94
CA LYS A 10 -32.46 15.93 3.29
C LYS A 10 -32.20 15.09 2.04
N GLU A 11 -32.97 15.28 0.98
CA GLU A 11 -32.81 14.57 -0.29
C GLU A 11 -31.43 14.81 -0.90
N LEU A 12 -31.01 16.08 -1.03
CA LEU A 12 -29.69 16.42 -1.56
C LEU A 12 -28.56 15.82 -0.70
N ARG A 13 -28.70 15.84 0.63
CA ARG A 13 -27.73 15.22 1.54
C ARG A 13 -27.67 13.71 1.37
N THR A 14 -28.82 13.04 1.21
CA THR A 14 -28.85 11.59 0.97
C THR A 14 -28.20 11.23 -0.36
N ARG A 15 -28.36 12.06 -1.40
CA ARG A 15 -27.74 11.81 -2.72
C ARG A 15 -26.25 12.10 -2.77
N THR A 16 -25.75 13.07 -1.99
CA THR A 16 -24.37 13.59 -2.12
C THR A 16 -23.47 13.31 -0.93
N GLY A 17 -24.02 12.93 0.23
CA GLY A 17 -23.27 12.79 1.48
C GLY A 17 -22.76 14.12 2.06
N ALA A 18 -23.01 15.26 1.43
CA ALA A 18 -22.49 16.55 1.86
C ALA A 18 -23.11 17.04 3.18
N GLY A 19 -22.38 17.90 3.90
CA GLY A 19 -22.86 18.50 5.15
C GLY A 19 -24.19 19.26 4.98
N ILE A 20 -25.02 19.28 6.03
CA ILE A 20 -26.38 19.88 6.00
C ILE A 20 -26.34 21.35 5.52
N MET A 21 -25.39 22.13 6.04
CA MET A 21 -25.25 23.55 5.67
C MET A 21 -24.79 23.74 4.24
N ASP A 22 -23.96 22.82 3.73
CA ASP A 22 -23.49 22.85 2.36
C ASP A 22 -24.61 22.50 1.38
N CYS A 23 -25.44 21.51 1.70
CA CYS A 23 -26.66 21.20 0.94
C CYS A 23 -27.63 22.38 0.92
N LYS A 24 -27.87 23.00 2.09
CA LYS A 24 -28.76 24.17 2.19
C LYS A 24 -28.23 25.35 1.37
N LYS A 25 -26.91 25.60 1.41
CA LYS A 25 -26.29 26.66 0.63
C LYS A 25 -26.36 26.36 -0.86
N ALA A 26 -26.04 25.14 -1.29
CA ALA A 26 -26.12 24.74 -2.69
C ALA A 26 -27.53 24.96 -3.25
N LEU A 27 -28.57 24.48 -2.54
CA LEU A 27 -29.96 24.71 -2.92
C LEU A 27 -30.35 26.19 -2.95
N ALA A 28 -29.73 27.04 -2.13
CA ALA A 28 -30.00 28.48 -2.15
C ALA A 28 -29.42 29.13 -3.40
N GLU A 29 -28.18 28.80 -3.74
CA GLU A 29 -27.46 29.34 -4.89
C GLU A 29 -28.05 28.83 -6.22
N THR A 30 -28.74 27.69 -6.21
CA THR A 30 -29.35 27.07 -7.40
C THR A 30 -30.87 27.20 -7.42
N ASN A 31 -31.45 28.05 -6.57
CA ASN A 31 -32.90 28.29 -6.50
C ASN A 31 -33.74 27.01 -6.30
N GLY A 32 -33.20 26.03 -5.59
CA GLY A 32 -33.85 24.76 -5.28
C GLY A 32 -33.73 23.69 -6.36
N ASP A 33 -33.00 23.95 -7.46
CA ASP A 33 -32.68 22.94 -8.47
C ASP A 33 -31.68 21.93 -7.90
N LEU A 34 -32.12 20.67 -7.79
CA LEU A 34 -31.35 19.57 -7.21
C LEU A 34 -30.13 19.20 -8.06
N GLU A 35 -30.26 19.13 -9.39
CA GLU A 35 -29.15 18.72 -10.25
C GLU A 35 -28.09 19.83 -10.32
N ALA A 36 -28.52 21.08 -10.43
CA ALA A 36 -27.61 22.21 -10.34
C ALA A 36 -26.93 22.28 -8.95
N ALA A 37 -27.63 21.92 -7.86
CA ALA A 37 -27.06 21.90 -6.51
C ALA A 37 -25.99 20.80 -6.36
N ILE A 38 -26.19 19.64 -6.99
CA ILE A 38 -25.19 18.57 -7.04
C ILE A 38 -23.93 19.06 -7.75
N ASP A 39 -24.08 19.70 -8.92
CA ASP A 39 -22.95 20.27 -9.65
C ASP A 39 -22.22 21.37 -8.87
N PHE A 40 -22.97 22.19 -8.13
CA PHE A 40 -22.41 23.20 -7.24
C PHE A 40 -21.56 22.56 -6.13
N LEU A 41 -22.08 21.52 -5.46
CA LEU A 41 -21.38 20.78 -4.43
C LEU A 41 -20.12 20.10 -4.97
N ARG A 42 -20.18 19.52 -6.17
CA ARG A 42 -19.03 18.92 -6.84
C ARG A 42 -17.92 19.93 -7.06
N LYS A 43 -18.23 21.11 -7.64
CA LYS A 43 -17.25 22.20 -7.82
C LYS A 43 -16.65 22.67 -6.50
N LYS A 44 -17.48 22.80 -5.46
CA LYS A 44 -17.02 23.16 -4.12
C LYS A 44 -16.09 22.09 -3.53
N GLY A 45 -16.40 20.81 -3.75
CA GLY A 45 -15.58 19.67 -3.32
C GLY A 45 -14.19 19.70 -3.91
N LEU A 46 -14.05 20.00 -5.21
CA LEU A 46 -12.74 20.19 -5.87
C LEU A 46 -11.89 21.26 -5.16
N SER A 47 -12.49 22.39 -4.81
CA SER A 47 -11.80 23.46 -4.07
C SER A 47 -11.45 23.02 -2.64
N ALA A 48 -12.35 22.30 -1.97
CA ALA A 48 -12.11 21.78 -0.63
C ALA A 48 -10.98 20.74 -0.59
N ALA A 49 -10.84 19.92 -1.62
CA ALA A 49 -9.74 18.98 -1.77
C ALA A 49 -8.41 19.69 -2.03
N ALA A 50 -8.38 20.67 -2.95
CA ALA A 50 -7.19 21.47 -3.22
C ALA A 50 -6.64 22.17 -1.96
N LYS A 51 -7.53 22.68 -1.10
CA LYS A 51 -7.14 23.31 0.18
C LYS A 51 -6.57 22.33 1.21
N LYS A 52 -6.88 21.04 1.10
CA LYS A 52 -6.41 20.01 2.05
C LYS A 52 -5.22 19.21 1.54
N ALA A 53 -4.91 19.26 0.25
CA ALA A 53 -3.82 18.51 -0.37
C ALA A 53 -2.44 18.71 0.30
N GLY A 54 -2.21 19.87 0.94
CA GLY A 54 -0.96 20.16 1.67
C GLY A 54 -0.89 19.57 3.09
N ARG A 55 -1.94 18.91 3.58
CA ARG A 55 -1.96 18.28 4.91
C ARG A 55 -1.32 16.89 4.84
N VAL A 56 -0.60 16.50 5.88
CA VAL A 56 0.09 15.20 5.93
C VAL A 56 -0.95 14.08 6.05
N ALA A 57 -0.94 13.15 5.09
CA ALA A 57 -1.76 11.94 5.09
C ALA A 57 -0.83 10.72 5.20
N SER A 58 -0.57 10.27 6.44
CA SER A 58 0.29 9.11 6.73
C SER A 58 -0.46 7.87 7.22
N GLU A 59 -1.75 8.00 7.49
CA GLU A 59 -2.64 6.88 7.81
C GLU A 59 -3.35 6.41 6.53
N GLY A 60 -4.39 5.59 6.64
CA GLY A 60 -5.10 4.99 5.50
C GLY A 60 -5.00 3.46 5.43
N LEU A 61 -4.95 2.92 4.21
CA LEU A 61 -5.09 1.49 3.95
C LEU A 61 -4.21 1.02 2.79
N VAL A 62 -3.55 -0.12 2.99
CA VAL A 62 -3.01 -0.94 1.91
C VAL A 62 -4.01 -2.05 1.59
N VAL A 63 -4.40 -2.17 0.33
CA VAL A 63 -5.31 -3.21 -0.19
C VAL A 63 -4.64 -4.00 -1.30
N ALA A 64 -5.09 -5.24 -1.50
CA ALA A 64 -4.69 -6.08 -2.61
C ALA A 64 -5.92 -6.60 -3.33
N ALA A 65 -5.82 -6.75 -4.65
CA ALA A 65 -6.79 -7.45 -5.47
C ALA A 65 -6.03 -8.45 -6.36
N LEU A 66 -6.62 -9.62 -6.60
CA LEU A 66 -6.09 -10.67 -7.47
C LEU A 66 -7.19 -11.08 -8.46
N THR A 67 -6.82 -11.53 -9.66
CA THR A 67 -7.76 -12.26 -10.51
C THR A 67 -8.10 -13.61 -9.87
N ASP A 68 -9.27 -14.17 -10.18
CA ASP A 68 -9.70 -15.47 -9.62
C ASP A 68 -8.70 -16.58 -9.92
N ASP A 69 -8.11 -16.53 -11.11
CA ASP A 69 -7.06 -17.43 -11.52
C ASP A 69 -5.68 -16.99 -11.03
N GLY A 70 -5.49 -15.90 -10.30
CA GLY A 70 -4.18 -15.44 -9.82
C GLY A 70 -3.13 -15.16 -10.90
N SER A 71 -3.51 -15.04 -12.18
CA SER A 71 -2.61 -14.65 -13.27
C SER A 71 -2.19 -13.18 -13.20
N ALA A 72 -2.97 -12.35 -12.52
CA ALA A 72 -2.66 -10.97 -12.23
C ALA A 72 -3.04 -10.59 -10.79
N GLY A 73 -2.36 -9.57 -10.29
CA GLY A 73 -2.62 -9.02 -8.96
C GLY A 73 -2.08 -7.60 -8.82
N CYS A 74 -2.66 -6.84 -7.89
CA CYS A 74 -2.16 -5.53 -7.54
C CYS A 74 -2.12 -5.31 -6.03
N LEU A 75 -1.27 -4.37 -5.63
CA LEU A 75 -1.17 -3.83 -4.29
C LEU A 75 -1.29 -2.31 -4.39
N LEU A 76 -2.18 -1.71 -3.60
CA LEU A 76 -2.51 -0.30 -3.64
C LEU A 76 -2.43 0.28 -2.23
N GLU A 77 -1.77 1.44 -2.09
CA GLU A 77 -1.79 2.25 -0.87
C GLU A 77 -2.62 3.52 -1.10
N VAL A 78 -3.67 3.70 -0.29
CA VAL A 78 -4.47 4.93 -0.23
C VAL A 78 -4.34 5.52 1.16
N ASN A 79 -3.86 6.76 1.25
CA ASN A 79 -3.65 7.43 2.52
C ASN A 79 -4.81 8.33 2.93
N SER A 80 -4.89 8.56 4.23
CA SER A 80 -5.75 9.55 4.91
C SER A 80 -4.96 10.27 6.02
N GLU A 81 -5.52 11.36 6.55
CA GLU A 81 -4.92 12.05 7.71
C GLU A 81 -4.99 11.15 8.97
N THR A 82 -6.14 10.53 9.22
CA THR A 82 -6.38 9.74 10.44
C THR A 82 -6.65 8.25 10.17
N ASP A 83 -6.49 7.42 11.20
CA ASP A 83 -6.82 6.00 11.16
C ASP A 83 -8.34 5.72 11.26
N PHE A 84 -9.13 6.72 11.67
CA PHE A 84 -10.60 6.63 11.69
C PHE A 84 -11.17 6.51 10.27
N VAL A 85 -10.60 7.23 9.30
CA VAL A 85 -10.99 7.11 7.89
C VAL A 85 -10.69 5.70 7.37
N ALA A 86 -9.57 5.09 7.76
CA ALA A 86 -9.24 3.73 7.36
C ALA A 86 -10.26 2.67 7.86
N LYS A 87 -10.99 2.96 8.95
CA LYS A 87 -12.05 2.10 9.50
C LYS A 87 -13.43 2.36 8.88
N ASN A 88 -13.58 3.42 8.08
CA ASN A 88 -14.82 3.76 7.40
C ASN A 88 -15.10 2.79 6.24
N GLN A 89 -16.28 2.18 6.22
CA GLN A 89 -16.65 1.17 5.20
C GLN A 89 -16.68 1.73 3.78
N GLU A 90 -17.11 2.98 3.59
CA GLU A 90 -17.14 3.60 2.26
C GLU A 90 -15.72 3.88 1.74
N PHE A 91 -14.80 4.27 2.62
CA PHE A 91 -13.39 4.43 2.27
C PHE A 91 -12.75 3.09 1.89
N GLN A 92 -12.98 2.04 2.67
CA GLN A 92 -12.50 0.69 2.35
C GLN A 92 -13.08 0.18 1.02
N SER A 93 -14.37 0.39 0.79
CA SER A 93 -15.03 0.04 -0.47
C SER A 93 -14.41 0.77 -1.66
N PHE A 94 -14.14 2.07 -1.53
CA PHE A 94 -13.45 2.84 -2.55
C PHE A 94 -12.04 2.30 -2.83
N CYS A 95 -11.23 2.03 -1.81
CA CYS A 95 -9.89 1.46 -2.00
C CYS A 95 -9.95 0.13 -2.78
N ASN A 96 -10.90 -0.75 -2.45
CA ASN A 96 -11.09 -2.02 -3.16
C ASN A 96 -11.56 -1.82 -4.61
N GLN A 97 -12.47 -0.88 -4.87
CA GLN A 97 -12.90 -0.56 -6.23
C GLN A 97 -11.74 0.00 -7.07
N VAL A 98 -10.90 0.86 -6.51
CA VAL A 98 -9.71 1.37 -7.21
C VAL A 98 -8.71 0.24 -7.49
N ALA A 99 -8.53 -0.71 -6.55
CA ALA A 99 -7.72 -1.90 -6.78
C ALA A 99 -8.28 -2.77 -7.93
N GLN A 100 -9.60 -2.89 -8.04
CA GLN A 100 -10.22 -3.58 -9.17
C GLN A 100 -9.99 -2.84 -10.50
N VAL A 101 -10.13 -1.51 -10.53
CA VAL A 101 -9.80 -0.69 -11.70
C VAL A 101 -8.36 -0.93 -12.15
N ILE A 102 -7.39 -1.04 -11.22
CA ILE A 102 -5.99 -1.34 -11.56
C ILE A 102 -5.86 -2.72 -12.24
N LEU A 103 -6.59 -3.73 -11.79
CA LEU A 103 -6.55 -5.06 -12.40
C LEU A 103 -7.09 -5.03 -13.83
N ASP A 104 -8.25 -4.39 -14.01
CA ASP A 104 -9.02 -4.42 -15.25
C ASP A 104 -8.42 -3.54 -16.34
N SER A 105 -7.94 -2.35 -15.98
CA SER A 105 -7.41 -1.35 -16.93
C SER A 105 -5.90 -1.38 -17.10
N ALA A 106 -5.17 -2.01 -16.17
CA ALA A 106 -3.71 -2.10 -16.17
C ALA A 106 -3.00 -0.73 -16.41
N PRO A 107 -3.27 0.30 -15.58
CA PRO A 107 -2.73 1.63 -15.80
C PRO A 107 -1.20 1.62 -15.64
N ALA A 108 -0.52 2.39 -16.50
CA ALA A 108 0.95 2.43 -16.51
C ALA A 108 1.55 3.15 -15.29
N ASP A 109 0.84 4.14 -14.76
CA ASP A 109 1.27 4.98 -13.65
C ASP A 109 0.07 5.57 -12.87
N LEU A 110 0.38 6.37 -11.85
CA LEU A 110 -0.64 6.99 -11.00
C LEU A 110 -1.51 8.00 -11.76
N ALA A 111 -0.94 8.73 -12.73
CA ALA A 111 -1.71 9.71 -13.49
C ALA A 111 -2.74 9.01 -14.38
N ALA A 112 -2.35 7.90 -15.03
CA ALA A 112 -3.26 7.05 -15.77
C ALA A 112 -4.37 6.50 -14.86
N LEU A 113 -4.01 5.92 -13.71
CA LEU A 113 -5.00 5.40 -12.74
C LEU A 113 -5.99 6.47 -12.28
N LEU A 114 -5.53 7.68 -11.98
CA LEU A 114 -6.40 8.77 -11.52
C LEU A 114 -7.39 9.23 -12.61
N ALA A 115 -7.06 9.02 -13.88
CA ALA A 115 -7.91 9.34 -15.03
C ALA A 115 -8.91 8.21 -15.37
N GLU A 116 -8.64 6.97 -14.94
CA GLU A 116 -9.51 5.82 -15.19
C GLU A 116 -10.91 6.01 -14.61
N LYS A 117 -11.89 5.43 -15.31
CA LYS A 117 -13.30 5.49 -14.90
C LYS A 117 -13.65 4.35 -13.95
N MET A 118 -14.40 4.68 -12.91
CA MET A 118 -15.03 3.72 -12.01
C MET A 118 -16.42 3.32 -12.56
N GLU A 119 -17.07 2.34 -11.94
CA GLU A 119 -18.39 1.82 -12.37
C GLU A 119 -19.47 2.91 -12.47
N ASP A 120 -19.35 3.97 -11.68
CA ASP A 120 -20.26 5.11 -11.67
C ASP A 120 -20.02 6.12 -12.81
N GLY A 121 -19.06 5.85 -13.71
CA GLY A 121 -18.70 6.68 -14.85
C GLY A 121 -17.82 7.90 -14.52
N ARG A 122 -17.51 8.14 -13.25
CA ARG A 122 -16.59 9.20 -12.80
C ARG A 122 -15.17 8.66 -12.69
N SER A 123 -14.17 9.54 -12.76
CA SER A 123 -12.79 9.08 -12.62
C SER A 123 -12.45 8.70 -11.17
N VAL A 124 -11.37 7.95 -10.98
CA VAL A 124 -10.80 7.68 -9.64
C VAL A 124 -10.51 8.99 -8.90
N ASP A 125 -9.96 9.99 -9.59
CA ASP A 125 -9.69 11.32 -9.02
C ASP A 125 -10.97 12.08 -8.62
N GLU A 126 -12.02 12.03 -9.45
CA GLU A 126 -13.31 12.65 -9.11
C GLU A 126 -13.92 12.02 -7.85
N ASN A 127 -13.91 10.69 -7.76
CA ASN A 127 -14.38 9.95 -6.59
C ASN A 127 -13.54 10.26 -5.34
N LEU A 128 -12.21 10.31 -5.46
CA LEU A 128 -11.32 10.68 -4.35
C LEU A 128 -11.64 12.09 -3.82
N LYS A 129 -11.80 13.07 -4.72
CA LYS A 129 -12.08 14.47 -4.33
C LYS A 129 -13.45 14.65 -3.69
N GLU A 130 -14.45 13.90 -4.12
CA GLU A 130 -15.75 13.87 -3.46
C GLU A 130 -15.61 13.39 -2.01
N ARG A 131 -14.86 12.32 -1.77
CA ARG A 131 -14.60 11.80 -0.41
C ARG A 131 -13.89 12.81 0.47
N ILE A 132 -12.89 13.52 -0.07
CA ILE A 132 -12.21 14.61 0.66
C ILE A 132 -13.19 15.73 1.05
N ALA A 133 -14.18 16.00 0.20
CA ALA A 133 -15.20 17.00 0.47
C ALA A 133 -16.19 16.54 1.56
N THR A 134 -16.61 15.28 1.53
CA THR A 134 -17.62 14.74 2.47
C THR A 134 -17.02 14.37 3.83
N ILE A 135 -15.85 13.74 3.85
CA ILE A 135 -15.13 13.34 5.09
C ILE A 135 -14.44 14.54 5.73
N GLY A 136 -13.90 15.45 4.92
CA GLY A 136 -13.20 16.64 5.42
C GLY A 136 -11.73 16.41 5.79
N GLU A 137 -11.15 15.27 5.42
CA GLU A 137 -9.71 14.97 5.54
C GLU A 137 -9.03 14.90 4.17
N ASN A 138 -7.74 15.22 4.12
CA ASN A 138 -6.89 14.92 2.98
C ASN A 138 -6.79 13.41 2.78
N MET A 139 -6.88 12.99 1.53
CA MET A 139 -6.72 11.60 1.11
C MET A 139 -5.94 11.57 -0.19
N ALA A 140 -5.18 10.52 -0.41
CA ALA A 140 -4.40 10.35 -1.63
C ALA A 140 -4.32 8.89 -2.04
N VAL A 141 -4.58 8.59 -3.31
CA VAL A 141 -4.11 7.36 -3.94
C VAL A 141 -2.60 7.55 -4.12
N ARG A 142 -1.78 6.87 -3.31
CA ARG A 142 -0.36 7.22 -3.18
C ARG A 142 0.52 6.46 -4.14
N ARG A 143 0.38 5.15 -4.18
CA ARG A 143 1.19 4.26 -5.03
C ARG A 143 0.47 2.94 -5.25
N PHE A 144 0.76 2.32 -6.37
CA PHE A 144 0.35 0.95 -6.62
C PHE A 144 1.46 0.17 -7.32
N THR A 145 1.37 -1.15 -7.24
CA THR A 145 2.16 -2.08 -8.03
C THR A 145 1.24 -3.15 -8.56
N ARG A 146 1.42 -3.51 -9.83
CA ARG A 146 0.65 -4.56 -10.51
C ARG A 146 1.60 -5.56 -11.11
N TYR A 147 1.32 -6.84 -10.89
CA TYR A 147 1.99 -7.98 -11.49
C TYR A 147 1.01 -8.73 -12.38
N SER A 148 1.47 -9.19 -13.53
CA SER A 148 0.70 -10.01 -14.46
C SER A 148 1.64 -10.64 -15.47
N GLY A 149 1.29 -11.82 -15.98
CA GLY A 149 2.02 -12.45 -17.08
C GLY A 149 1.46 -13.81 -17.43
N GLU A 150 1.98 -14.39 -18.51
CA GLU A 150 1.74 -15.80 -18.82
C GLU A 150 2.64 -16.69 -17.97
N GLY A 151 2.13 -17.84 -17.54
CA GLY A 151 2.90 -18.81 -16.76
C GLY A 151 3.39 -18.26 -15.41
N VAL A 152 2.65 -17.33 -14.81
CA VAL A 152 2.92 -16.82 -13.46
C VAL A 152 1.74 -17.05 -12.53
N ARG A 153 2.04 -17.03 -11.23
CA ARG A 153 1.05 -16.84 -10.18
C ARG A 153 1.41 -15.65 -9.31
N VAL A 154 0.39 -14.85 -9.03
CA VAL A 154 0.46 -13.72 -8.11
C VAL A 154 -0.26 -14.10 -6.82
N ALA A 155 0.41 -13.89 -5.69
CA ALA A 155 -0.14 -14.06 -4.36
C ALA A 155 -0.01 -12.76 -3.57
N SER A 156 -0.90 -12.54 -2.63
CA SER A 156 -0.88 -11.36 -1.76
C SER A 156 -1.10 -11.73 -0.30
N TYR A 157 -0.67 -10.83 0.58
CA TYR A 157 -0.95 -10.92 2.00
C TYR A 157 -1.15 -9.52 2.58
N ILE A 158 -2.27 -9.31 3.27
CA ILE A 158 -2.60 -8.09 4.00
C ILE A 158 -2.54 -8.38 5.49
N HIS A 159 -1.81 -7.56 6.24
CA HIS A 159 -1.61 -7.72 7.68
C HIS A 159 -2.07 -6.49 8.47
N MET A 160 -2.47 -6.71 9.73
CA MET A 160 -2.90 -5.68 10.68
C MET A 160 -3.96 -4.72 10.11
N GLY A 161 -4.95 -5.25 9.39
CA GLY A 161 -6.03 -4.44 8.82
C GLY A 161 -5.54 -3.44 7.76
N GLY A 162 -4.54 -3.79 6.96
CA GLY A 162 -4.03 -2.96 5.86
C GLY A 162 -2.90 -2.02 6.22
N LYS A 163 -2.21 -2.24 7.36
CA LYS A 163 -0.97 -1.51 7.67
C LYS A 163 0.24 -2.03 6.89
N ILE A 164 0.23 -3.31 6.55
CA ILE A 164 1.26 -3.95 5.74
C ILE A 164 0.57 -4.74 4.64
N GLY A 165 1.11 -4.66 3.43
CA GLY A 165 0.67 -5.48 2.31
C GLY A 165 1.85 -6.03 1.51
N VAL A 166 1.68 -7.21 0.96
CA VAL A 166 2.68 -7.88 0.12
C VAL A 166 2.02 -8.34 -1.18
N LEU A 167 2.75 -8.22 -2.28
CA LEU A 167 2.45 -8.85 -3.56
C LEU A 167 3.67 -9.65 -4.00
N LEU A 168 3.47 -10.91 -4.34
CA LEU A 168 4.49 -11.87 -4.73
C LEU A 168 4.13 -12.42 -6.11
N GLU A 169 5.08 -12.39 -7.05
CA GLU A 169 4.97 -13.07 -8.33
C GLU A 169 5.93 -14.25 -8.37
N VAL A 170 5.41 -15.43 -8.71
CA VAL A 170 6.20 -16.64 -8.94
C VAL A 170 5.97 -17.16 -10.36
N ALA A 171 6.97 -17.83 -10.93
CA ALA A 171 6.76 -18.64 -12.11
C ALA A 171 5.86 -19.83 -11.75
N CYS A 172 4.84 -20.08 -12.55
CA CYS A 172 3.91 -21.21 -12.40
C CYS A 172 3.51 -21.66 -13.81
N PRO A 173 4.29 -22.57 -14.42
CA PRO A 173 4.13 -22.90 -15.84
C PRO A 173 2.90 -23.79 -16.11
N THR A 174 2.35 -24.46 -15.11
CA THR A 174 1.26 -25.44 -15.29
C THR A 174 0.05 -25.13 -14.38
N ALA A 175 -1.15 -25.35 -14.91
CA ALA A 175 -2.39 -25.26 -14.13
C ALA A 175 -2.46 -26.35 -13.05
N GLU A 176 -1.81 -27.50 -13.27
CA GLU A 176 -1.72 -28.57 -12.28
C GLU A 176 -0.98 -28.10 -11.02
N MET A 177 0.19 -27.46 -11.17
CA MET A 177 0.92 -26.89 -10.03
C MET A 177 0.09 -25.85 -9.29
N ALA A 178 -0.58 -24.95 -10.02
CA ALA A 178 -1.42 -23.91 -9.42
C ALA A 178 -2.55 -24.48 -8.54
N GLY A 179 -3.05 -25.67 -8.88
CA GLY A 179 -4.10 -26.36 -8.13
C GLY A 179 -3.62 -27.15 -6.90
N LYS A 180 -2.32 -27.35 -6.71
CA LYS A 180 -1.78 -28.13 -5.58
C LYS A 180 -1.86 -27.33 -4.28
N GLU A 181 -2.42 -27.94 -3.23
CA GLU A 181 -2.55 -27.31 -1.91
C GLU A 181 -1.19 -26.91 -1.33
N GLU A 182 -0.16 -27.74 -1.50
CA GLU A 182 1.21 -27.45 -1.04
C GLU A 182 1.80 -26.21 -1.71
N PHE A 183 1.46 -25.98 -2.98
CA PHE A 183 1.92 -24.79 -3.69
C PHE A 183 1.23 -23.54 -3.14
N GLN A 184 -0.09 -23.59 -2.94
CA GLN A 184 -0.87 -22.49 -2.37
C GLN A 184 -0.43 -22.17 -0.93
N GLU A 185 -0.19 -23.18 -0.10
CA GLU A 185 0.36 -23.03 1.24
C GLU A 185 1.73 -22.36 1.21
N ARG A 186 2.61 -22.76 0.28
CA ARG A 186 3.93 -22.14 0.12
C ARG A 186 3.83 -20.67 -0.27
N LEU A 187 2.92 -20.29 -1.17
CA LEU A 187 2.73 -18.87 -1.52
C LEU A 187 2.25 -18.04 -0.32
N LYS A 188 1.36 -18.60 0.50
CA LYS A 188 0.93 -17.98 1.76
C LYS A 188 2.09 -17.81 2.74
N ASP A 189 2.90 -18.84 2.92
CA ASP A 189 4.09 -18.77 3.79
C ASP A 189 5.09 -17.70 3.34
N LEU A 190 5.37 -17.64 2.04
CA LEU A 190 6.31 -16.67 1.47
C LEU A 190 5.80 -15.24 1.63
N THR A 191 4.53 -14.99 1.33
CA THR A 191 3.94 -13.64 1.48
C THR A 191 3.89 -13.19 2.94
N MET A 192 3.56 -14.09 3.88
CA MET A 192 3.64 -13.83 5.32
C MET A 192 5.08 -13.55 5.77
N HIS A 193 6.05 -14.33 5.27
CA HIS A 193 7.45 -14.13 5.58
C HIS A 193 7.96 -12.77 5.10
N ILE A 194 7.68 -12.39 3.85
CA ILE A 194 8.06 -11.08 3.30
C ILE A 194 7.46 -9.95 4.15
N ALA A 195 6.20 -10.08 4.57
CA ALA A 195 5.55 -9.07 5.41
C ALA A 195 6.29 -8.85 6.74
N ALA A 196 6.75 -9.93 7.37
CA ALA A 196 7.42 -9.92 8.67
C ALA A 196 8.92 -9.60 8.59
N ALA A 197 9.66 -10.25 7.69
CA ALA A 197 11.12 -10.20 7.59
C ALA A 197 11.65 -9.03 6.75
N ARG A 198 10.77 -8.33 6.02
CA ARG A 198 11.09 -7.10 5.26
C ARG A 198 12.33 -7.21 4.35
N PRO A 199 12.49 -8.28 3.53
CA PRO A 199 13.59 -8.34 2.59
C PRO A 199 13.54 -7.15 1.62
N LEU A 200 14.72 -6.66 1.24
CA LEU A 200 14.88 -5.58 0.26
C LEU A 200 15.16 -6.13 -1.15
N TYR A 201 15.75 -7.32 -1.22
CA TYR A 201 16.18 -7.96 -2.46
C TYR A 201 15.71 -9.42 -2.48
N LEU A 202 15.62 -10.00 -3.69
CA LEU A 202 15.31 -11.42 -3.83
C LEU A 202 16.53 -12.29 -3.46
N GLY A 203 17.67 -12.02 -4.06
CA GLY A 203 18.92 -12.72 -3.79
C GLY A 203 20.14 -11.82 -3.87
N ARG A 204 21.31 -12.38 -3.55
CA ARG A 204 22.58 -11.64 -3.50
C ARG A 204 22.93 -10.92 -4.81
N LYS A 205 22.54 -11.50 -5.95
CA LYS A 205 22.78 -10.93 -7.29
C LYS A 205 22.04 -9.62 -7.56
N ASP A 206 20.99 -9.35 -6.78
CA ASP A 206 20.16 -8.16 -6.94
C ASP A 206 20.68 -6.99 -6.07
N VAL A 207 21.67 -7.24 -5.21
CA VAL A 207 22.32 -6.23 -4.37
C VAL A 207 23.38 -5.49 -5.18
N ALA A 208 23.28 -4.17 -5.24
CA ALA A 208 24.23 -3.34 -5.97
C ALA A 208 25.66 -3.48 -5.40
N ALA A 209 26.64 -3.59 -6.29
CA ALA A 209 28.03 -3.85 -5.89
C ALA A 209 28.63 -2.71 -5.06
N ASP A 210 28.28 -1.46 -5.39
CA ASP A 210 28.71 -0.26 -4.66
C ASP A 210 28.16 -0.21 -3.22
N LEU A 211 26.90 -0.62 -3.02
CA LEU A 211 26.32 -0.78 -1.69
C LEU A 211 27.08 -1.85 -0.90
N LEU A 212 27.38 -2.99 -1.52
CA LEU A 212 28.12 -4.07 -0.87
C LEU A 212 29.55 -3.66 -0.49
N GLU A 213 30.26 -2.95 -1.36
CA GLU A 213 31.61 -2.45 -1.06
C GLU A 213 31.59 -1.39 0.05
N ARG A 214 30.56 -0.54 0.08
CA ARG A 214 30.35 0.41 1.18
C ARG A 214 30.17 -0.31 2.52
N GLU A 215 29.29 -1.31 2.58
CA GLU A 215 29.06 -2.10 3.81
C GLU A 215 30.33 -2.86 4.24
N LYS A 216 31.06 -3.46 3.30
CA LYS A 216 32.36 -4.10 3.58
C LYS A 216 33.35 -3.13 4.21
N THR A 217 33.44 -1.91 3.69
CA THR A 217 34.34 -0.87 4.21
C THR A 217 33.97 -0.53 5.65
N VAL A 218 32.69 -0.28 5.92
CA VAL A 218 32.18 0.01 7.27
C VAL A 218 32.49 -1.13 8.24
N TYR A 219 32.22 -2.39 7.87
CA TYR A 219 32.52 -3.52 8.74
C TYR A 219 34.02 -3.74 8.96
N ARG A 220 34.84 -3.42 7.97
CA ARG A 220 36.29 -3.51 8.06
C ARG A 220 36.84 -2.47 9.04
N GLU A 221 36.40 -1.22 8.92
CA GLU A 221 36.77 -0.15 9.86
C GLU A 221 36.43 -0.54 11.31
N GLN A 222 35.20 -1.00 11.55
CA GLN A 222 34.76 -1.48 12.86
C GLN A 222 35.57 -2.70 13.36
N ALA A 223 36.02 -3.56 12.47
CA ALA A 223 36.82 -4.73 12.84
C ALA A 223 38.29 -4.37 13.14
N VAL A 224 38.86 -3.37 12.47
CA VAL A 224 40.23 -2.87 12.72
C VAL A 224 40.34 -2.28 14.12
N GLU A 225 39.32 -1.56 14.60
CA GLU A 225 39.27 -1.02 15.97
C GLU A 225 39.38 -2.09 17.06
N SER A 226 39.10 -3.36 16.74
CA SER A 226 39.24 -4.48 17.68
C SER A 226 40.70 -4.93 17.91
N GLY A 227 41.68 -4.36 17.19
CA GLY A 227 43.10 -4.66 17.35
C GLY A 227 43.51 -6.09 16.95
N LYS A 228 42.63 -6.83 16.27
CA LYS A 228 42.86 -8.22 15.85
C LYS A 228 43.75 -8.30 14.61
N PRO A 229 44.44 -9.42 14.38
CA PRO A 229 45.22 -9.62 13.15
C PRO A 229 44.36 -9.55 11.88
N GLU A 230 44.96 -9.12 10.76
CA GLU A 230 44.28 -8.94 9.45
C GLU A 230 43.45 -10.16 9.03
N LYS A 231 44.01 -11.37 9.14
CA LYS A 231 43.31 -12.62 8.81
C LYS A 231 42.03 -12.86 9.65
N ILE A 232 41.99 -12.33 10.87
CA ILE A 232 40.80 -12.40 11.73
C ILE A 232 39.81 -11.30 11.34
N ILE A 233 40.29 -10.10 11.00
CA ILE A 233 39.46 -9.01 10.47
C ILE A 233 38.73 -9.45 9.20
N GLU A 234 39.42 -10.05 8.24
CA GLU A 234 38.81 -10.57 7.00
C GLU A 234 37.68 -11.58 7.29
N LYS A 235 37.91 -12.50 8.23
CA LYS A 235 36.87 -13.46 8.65
C LYS A 235 35.67 -12.78 9.30
N ILE A 236 35.89 -11.75 10.12
CA ILE A 236 34.82 -10.97 10.76
C ILE A 236 33.99 -10.24 9.69
N VAL A 237 34.66 -9.57 8.75
CA VAL A 237 34.00 -8.85 7.66
C VAL A 237 33.19 -9.82 6.81
N SER A 238 33.77 -10.95 6.41
CA SER A 238 33.05 -11.98 5.65
C SER A 238 31.81 -12.48 6.38
N GLY A 239 31.91 -12.81 7.68
CA GLY A 239 30.76 -13.23 8.48
C GLY A 239 29.67 -12.16 8.63
N ARG A 240 30.05 -10.87 8.73
CA ARG A 240 29.10 -9.75 8.77
C ARG A 240 28.40 -9.54 7.43
N ILE A 241 29.10 -9.73 6.31
CA ILE A 241 28.50 -9.68 4.99
C ILE A 241 27.52 -10.84 4.78
N GLU A 242 27.84 -12.05 5.25
CA GLU A 242 26.89 -13.17 5.23
C GLU A 242 25.63 -12.85 6.07
N LYS A 243 25.81 -12.26 7.25
CA LYS A 243 24.68 -11.80 8.08
C LYS A 243 23.86 -10.72 7.37
N TYR A 244 24.52 -9.74 6.75
CA TYR A 244 23.86 -8.67 6.01
C TYR A 244 22.99 -9.23 4.88
N PHE A 245 23.52 -10.17 4.07
CA PHE A 245 22.70 -10.88 3.08
C PHE A 245 21.51 -11.60 3.71
N GLY A 246 21.69 -12.26 4.86
CA GLY A 246 20.61 -12.90 5.62
C GLY A 246 19.56 -11.93 6.17
N GLU A 247 19.84 -10.62 6.24
CA GLU A 247 18.89 -9.59 6.65
C GLU A 247 18.14 -8.99 5.45
N ILE A 248 18.83 -8.76 4.31
CA ILE A 248 18.26 -8.00 3.19
C ILE A 248 17.78 -8.85 2.00
N CYS A 249 18.24 -10.09 1.85
CA CYS A 249 17.90 -10.96 0.72
C CYS A 249 16.92 -12.06 1.12
N LEU A 250 15.75 -12.09 0.48
CA LEU A 250 14.69 -13.07 0.76
C LEU A 250 15.20 -14.52 0.77
N LEU A 251 15.95 -14.93 -0.25
CA LEU A 251 16.44 -16.31 -0.36
C LEU A 251 17.48 -16.70 0.70
N GLU A 252 18.08 -15.72 1.36
CA GLU A 252 19.11 -15.89 2.40
C GLU A 252 18.54 -15.81 3.81
N GLN A 253 17.32 -15.27 3.97
CA GLN A 253 16.64 -15.12 5.25
C GLN A 253 16.30 -16.48 5.86
N ALA A 254 16.43 -16.56 7.19
CA ALA A 254 15.88 -17.65 7.98
C ALA A 254 14.35 -17.56 7.98
N PHE A 255 13.66 -18.68 7.80
CA PHE A 255 12.21 -18.68 7.67
C PHE A 255 11.54 -18.31 9.00
N VAL A 256 10.55 -17.40 8.96
CA VAL A 256 9.95 -16.84 10.19
C VAL A 256 9.16 -17.87 11.02
N LYS A 257 8.70 -18.96 10.40
CA LYS A 257 8.02 -20.05 11.11
C LYS A 257 8.97 -21.17 11.53
N ASP A 258 10.16 -21.23 10.94
CA ASP A 258 11.20 -22.21 11.23
C ASP A 258 12.57 -21.56 10.98
N GLY A 259 13.17 -21.04 12.06
CA GLY A 259 14.43 -20.30 11.99
C GLY A 259 15.64 -21.16 11.65
N ASP A 260 15.51 -22.50 11.62
CA ASP A 260 16.60 -23.42 11.35
C ASP A 260 16.87 -23.58 9.84
N ILE A 261 15.92 -23.17 9.00
CA ILE A 261 16.04 -23.27 7.54
C ILE A 261 15.96 -21.90 6.86
N LYS A 262 16.71 -21.74 5.76
CA LYS A 262 16.61 -20.58 4.88
C LYS A 262 15.41 -20.71 3.93
N ILE A 263 14.92 -19.57 3.42
CA ILE A 263 13.89 -19.57 2.36
C ILE A 263 14.36 -20.32 1.10
N SER A 264 15.62 -20.21 0.70
CA SER A 264 16.17 -21.00 -0.41
C SER A 264 15.99 -22.51 -0.17
N LYS A 265 16.26 -22.98 1.05
CA LYS A 265 16.09 -24.39 1.41
C LYS A 265 14.62 -24.81 1.42
N LEU A 266 13.77 -23.97 1.98
CA LEU A 266 12.32 -24.15 2.01
C LEU A 266 11.72 -24.30 0.60
N MET A 267 12.22 -23.50 -0.35
CA MET A 267 11.83 -23.57 -1.76
C MET A 267 12.23 -24.90 -2.39
N GLU A 268 13.48 -25.36 -2.20
CA GLU A 268 13.94 -26.66 -2.70
C GLU A 268 13.07 -27.82 -2.17
N GLU A 269 12.75 -27.81 -0.88
CA GLU A 269 11.93 -28.84 -0.24
C GLU A 269 10.50 -28.84 -0.78
N SER A 270 9.96 -27.64 -1.02
CA SER A 270 8.62 -27.48 -1.58
C SER A 270 8.54 -27.99 -3.02
N GLN A 271 9.53 -27.63 -3.86
CA GLN A 271 9.61 -28.13 -5.24
C GLN A 271 9.68 -29.66 -5.29
N LYS A 272 10.47 -30.29 -4.41
CA LYS A 272 10.54 -31.75 -4.29
C LYS A 272 9.19 -32.36 -3.90
N LYS A 273 8.48 -31.76 -2.95
CA LYS A 273 7.17 -32.24 -2.49
C LYS A 273 6.09 -32.10 -3.57
N ILE A 274 6.11 -30.98 -4.29
CA ILE A 274 5.18 -30.67 -5.39
C ILE A 274 5.45 -31.54 -6.63
N GLY A 275 6.70 -31.96 -6.82
CA GLY A 275 7.16 -32.72 -7.99
C GLY A 275 7.45 -31.85 -9.22
N GLU A 276 7.45 -30.53 -9.07
CA GLU A 276 7.68 -29.57 -10.15
C GLU A 276 8.40 -28.31 -9.61
N GLY A 277 9.27 -27.72 -10.42
CA GLY A 277 10.07 -26.54 -10.05
C GLY A 277 9.31 -25.23 -10.27
N PHE A 278 9.45 -24.29 -9.34
CA PHE A 278 8.92 -22.93 -9.47
C PHE A 278 9.88 -21.91 -8.84
N GLU A 279 9.88 -20.69 -9.37
CA GLU A 279 10.84 -19.65 -8.96
C GLU A 279 10.10 -18.40 -8.50
N ILE A 280 10.60 -17.74 -7.47
CA ILE A 280 10.16 -16.39 -7.14
C ILE A 280 10.72 -15.44 -8.18
N ARG A 281 9.86 -14.66 -8.84
CA ARG A 281 10.27 -13.67 -9.85
C ARG A 281 10.57 -12.32 -9.20
N ARG A 282 9.64 -11.84 -8.40
CA ARG A 282 9.69 -10.53 -7.75
C ARG A 282 8.66 -10.45 -6.64
N PHE A 283 8.86 -9.51 -5.73
CA PHE A 283 7.89 -9.18 -4.71
C PHE A 283 7.93 -7.68 -4.44
N VAL A 284 6.86 -7.16 -3.85
CA VAL A 284 6.84 -5.83 -3.24
C VAL A 284 6.16 -5.93 -1.89
N ARG A 285 6.65 -5.14 -0.93
CA ARG A 285 6.04 -4.96 0.39
C ARG A 285 5.75 -3.48 0.58
N TYR A 286 4.51 -3.16 0.91
CA TYR A 286 4.14 -1.83 1.38
C TYR A 286 3.95 -1.84 2.89
N GLU A 287 4.45 -0.78 3.52
CA GLU A 287 4.09 -0.39 4.87
C GLU A 287 3.42 0.98 4.79
N LEU A 288 2.24 1.09 5.38
CA LEU A 288 1.41 2.28 5.29
C LEU A 288 2.17 3.50 5.82
N GLY A 289 2.23 4.56 5.02
CA GLY A 289 2.89 5.81 5.38
C GLY A 289 4.42 5.72 5.41
N GLU A 290 5.01 4.63 4.94
CA GLU A 290 6.47 4.47 4.84
C GLU A 290 7.11 5.65 4.11
N GLY A 291 8.08 6.32 4.73
CA GLY A 291 8.75 7.50 4.15
C GLY A 291 7.96 8.81 4.24
N ILE A 292 6.80 8.84 4.90
CA ILE A 292 6.08 10.08 5.22
C ILE A 292 6.47 10.51 6.62
N GLU A 293 7.03 11.72 6.76
CA GLU A 293 7.29 12.30 8.08
C GLU A 293 5.98 12.56 8.82
N LYS A 294 5.78 11.85 9.93
CA LYS A 294 4.64 12.08 10.81
C LYS A 294 4.89 13.34 11.63
N LYS A 295 3.97 14.31 11.57
CA LYS A 295 3.96 15.40 12.55
C LYS A 295 3.75 14.81 13.94
N GLN A 296 4.71 14.99 14.85
CA GLN A 296 4.46 14.78 16.27
C GLN A 296 3.69 15.98 16.80
N GLU A 297 2.39 15.82 16.99
CA GLU A 297 1.57 16.83 17.65
C GLU A 297 1.65 16.63 19.17
N ASN A 298 2.22 17.60 19.88
CA ASN A 298 2.18 17.63 21.34
C ASN A 298 0.87 18.28 21.77
N PHE A 299 -0.12 17.42 22.06
CA PHE A 299 -1.47 17.84 22.45
C PHE A 299 -1.48 18.81 23.64
N ALA A 300 -0.55 18.67 24.59
CA ALA A 300 -0.43 19.59 25.71
C ALA A 300 0.05 20.99 25.27
N ALA A 301 0.99 21.05 24.34
CA ALA A 301 1.47 22.31 23.78
C ALA A 301 0.41 23.00 22.90
N GLU A 302 -0.40 22.23 22.16
CA GLU A 302 -1.51 22.77 21.36
C GLU A 302 -2.61 23.36 22.25
N ILE A 303 -3.02 22.66 23.31
CA ILE A 303 -3.97 23.17 24.31
C ILE A 303 -3.41 24.46 24.93
N GLN A 304 -2.13 24.47 25.30
CA GLN A 304 -1.51 25.65 25.91
C GLN A 304 -1.47 26.84 24.96
N ALA A 305 -1.19 26.62 23.67
CA ALA A 305 -1.19 27.67 22.65
C ALA A 305 -2.59 28.24 22.39
N GLN A 306 -3.64 27.41 22.40
CA GLN A 306 -5.03 27.88 22.25
C GLN A 306 -5.51 28.68 23.47
N LEU A 307 -5.08 28.29 24.68
CA LEU A 307 -5.40 29.03 25.92
C LEU A 307 -4.64 30.36 26.06
N GLN A 308 -3.52 30.54 25.33
CA GLN A 308 -2.72 31.76 25.34
C GLN A 308 -3.07 32.74 24.20
N GLY A 309 -4.04 32.38 23.35
CA GLY A 309 -4.45 33.14 22.17
C GLY A 309 -5.80 33.88 22.30
N GLU A 310 -6.12 34.43 23.48
CA GLU A 310 -7.16 35.47 23.66
C GLU A 310 -6.58 36.87 23.62
#